data_AF-A0A3F2V1U6-F1
#
_entry.id   AF-A0A3F2V1U6-F1
#
_cell.length_a   1.000
_cell.length_b   1.000
_cell.length_c   1.000
_cell.angle_alpha   90.00
_cell.angle_beta   90.00
_cell.angle_gamma   90.00
#
_symmetry.space_group_name_H-M   'P 1'
#
loop_
_entity.id
_entity.type
_entity.pdbx_description
1 polymer ?
#
loop_
_entity_poly.entity_id
_entity_poly.type
_entity_poly.pdbx_seq_one_letter_code
_entity_poly.pdbx_strand_id
1 'polypeptide(L)'
;MSNENEEKLPLGTTSHFANMHRWLQRGLFVCLVVLVFEASMSLPGLLIWFGWPTLSMTEVCDELMKVRWSDDDAVCLVPHPLYGANEGEGRSEKSADKWGIQPRPEYKRINFRDLVKFRDERLAREAAATKLNQQQ
;
A
#
# COMPACT_ATOMS: atom_id res chain seq x y z
N MET A 1 -21.10 52.68 33.21
CA MET A 1 -21.83 52.37 31.97
C MET A 1 -21.06 51.27 31.28
N SER A 2 -21.36 50.02 31.61
CA SER A 2 -20.75 48.84 30.99
C SER A 2 -21.14 48.84 29.52
N ASN A 3 -20.16 48.97 28.63
CA ASN A 3 -20.38 48.93 27.19
C ASN A 3 -20.77 47.50 26.81
N GLU A 4 -22.04 47.28 26.42
CA GLU A 4 -22.58 45.99 25.94
C GLU A 4 -21.76 45.33 24.81
N ASN A 5 -20.89 46.11 24.16
CA ASN A 5 -19.97 45.63 23.13
C ASN A 5 -18.76 44.86 23.67
N GLU A 6 -18.36 45.05 24.93
CA GLU A 6 -17.26 44.27 25.54
C GLU A 6 -17.71 42.85 25.88
N GLU A 7 -18.99 42.64 26.19
CA GLU A 7 -19.56 41.32 26.53
C GLU A 7 -19.60 40.37 25.32
N LYS A 8 -19.53 40.91 24.10
CA LYS A 8 -19.53 40.14 22.84
C LYS A 8 -18.15 39.72 22.36
N LEU A 9 -17.08 40.27 22.93
CA LEU A 9 -15.72 39.99 22.49
C LEU A 9 -15.19 38.75 23.21
N PRO A 10 -14.52 37.82 22.50
CA PRO A 10 -13.95 36.65 23.14
C PRO A 10 -12.92 37.08 24.20
N LEU A 11 -12.91 36.35 25.33
CA LEU A 11 -11.99 36.59 26.45
C LEU A 11 -10.55 36.75 25.95
N GLY A 12 -9.93 37.89 26.27
CA GLY A 12 -8.56 38.24 25.84
C GLY A 12 -8.46 39.12 24.58
N THR A 13 -9.57 39.45 23.90
CA THR A 13 -9.60 40.46 22.83
C THR A 13 -9.98 41.83 23.38
N THR A 14 -9.15 42.85 23.17
CA THR A 14 -9.54 44.25 23.40
C THR A 14 -10.31 44.80 22.19
N SER A 15 -11.22 45.74 22.42
CA SER A 15 -12.09 46.31 21.37
C SER A 15 -11.32 46.89 20.17
N HIS A 16 -10.12 47.43 20.42
CA HIS A 16 -9.23 47.96 19.37
C HIS A 16 -8.75 46.88 18.38
N PHE A 17 -8.50 45.64 18.86
CA PHE A 17 -7.96 44.55 18.03
C PHE A 17 -9.01 43.56 17.53
N ALA A 18 -10.30 43.79 17.79
CA ALA A 18 -11.39 42.88 17.43
C ALA A 18 -11.41 42.50 15.94
N ASN A 19 -11.15 43.44 15.04
CA ASN A 19 -11.09 43.19 13.60
C ASN A 19 -9.88 42.35 13.21
N MET A 20 -8.71 42.62 13.80
CA MET A 20 -7.49 41.85 13.55
C MET A 20 -7.66 40.39 13.98
N HIS A 21 -8.20 40.16 15.18
CA HIS A 21 -8.41 38.82 15.71
C HIS A 21 -9.40 38.01 14.86
N ARG A 22 -10.44 38.66 14.31
CA ARG A 22 -11.41 38.04 13.40
C ARG A 22 -10.78 37.55 12.09
N TRP A 23 -9.86 38.33 11.52
CA TRP A 23 -9.13 37.93 10.31
C TRP A 23 -8.10 36.84 10.60
N LEU A 24 -7.40 36.93 11.73
CA LEU A 24 -6.47 35.91 12.18
C LEU A 24 -7.18 34.57 12.36
N GLN A 25 -8.34 34.56 13.03
CA GLN A 25 -9.13 33.35 13.23
C GLN A 25 -9.59 32.74 11.90
N ARG A 26 -10.00 33.56 10.94
CA ARG A 26 -10.35 33.09 9.59
C ARG A 26 -9.15 32.51 8.85
N GLY A 27 -8.00 33.19 8.89
CA GLY A 27 -6.75 32.70 8.29
C GLY A 27 -6.30 31.38 8.91
N LEU A 28 -6.33 31.29 10.24
CA LEU A 28 -5.96 30.08 10.97
C LEU A 28 -6.89 28.92 10.63
N PHE A 29 -8.20 29.17 10.53
CA PHE A 29 -9.17 28.17 10.13
C PHE A 29 -8.92 27.66 8.72
N VAL A 30 -8.60 28.55 7.76
CA VAL A 30 -8.24 28.16 6.40
C VAL A 30 -6.97 27.32 6.37
N CYS A 31 -5.91 27.74 7.07
CA CYS A 31 -4.66 26.96 7.16
C CYS A 31 -4.90 25.57 7.76
N LEU A 32 -5.71 25.48 8.83
CA LEU A 32 -6.03 24.21 9.47
C LEU A 32 -6.80 23.28 8.53
N VAL A 33 -7.77 23.82 7.78
CA VAL A 33 -8.49 23.06 6.75
C VAL A 33 -7.53 22.54 5.67
N VAL A 34 -6.62 23.38 5.17
CA VAL A 34 -5.63 22.96 4.16
C VAL A 34 -4.73 21.83 4.66
N LEU A 35 -4.22 21.93 5.89
CA LEU A 35 -3.38 20.88 6.49
C LEU A 35 -4.13 19.55 6.63
N VAL A 36 -5.41 19.59 7.01
CA VAL A 36 -6.25 18.39 7.08
C VAL A 36 -6.44 17.77 5.70
N PHE A 37 -6.70 18.59 4.67
CA PHE A 37 -6.83 18.09 3.30
C PHE A 37 -5.52 17.50 2.77
N GLU A 38 -4.39 18.16 3.01
CA GLU A 38 -3.07 17.66 2.61
C GLU A 38 -2.80 16.28 3.22
N ALA A 39 -2.97 16.15 4.54
CA ALA A 39 -2.74 14.89 5.23
C ALA A 39 -3.75 13.80 4.83
N SER A 40 -5.04 14.14 4.75
CA SER A 40 -6.10 13.17 4.42
C SER A 40 -6.03 12.67 2.98
N MET A 41 -5.56 13.49 2.03
CA MET A 41 -5.40 13.09 0.63
C MET A 41 -4.05 12.41 0.34
N SER A 42 -3.05 12.57 1.21
CA SER A 42 -1.74 11.93 1.04
C SER A 42 -1.83 10.41 1.01
N LEU A 43 -2.54 9.77 1.95
CA LEU A 43 -2.67 8.31 2.00
C LEU A 43 -3.46 7.74 0.80
N PRO A 44 -4.67 8.23 0.47
CA PRO A 44 -5.38 7.81 -0.74
C PRO A 44 -4.56 8.03 -2.01
N GLY A 45 -3.83 9.17 -2.11
CA GLY A 45 -2.95 9.46 -3.23
C GLY A 45 -1.82 8.42 -3.37
N LEU A 46 -1.17 8.08 -2.26
CA LEU A 46 -0.15 7.03 -2.21
C LEU A 46 -0.72 5.66 -2.60
N LEU A 47 -1.92 5.31 -2.13
CA LEU A 47 -2.58 4.05 -2.49
C LEU A 47 -2.90 3.97 -3.98
N ILE A 48 -3.36 5.06 -4.60
CA ILE A 48 -3.62 5.09 -6.05
C ILE A 48 -2.31 4.97 -6.85
N TRP A 49 -1.23 5.58 -6.35
CA TRP A 49 0.08 5.58 -7.00
C TRP A 49 0.77 4.20 -6.92
N PHE A 50 1.00 3.70 -5.71
CA PHE A 50 1.69 2.43 -5.46
C PHE A 50 0.84 1.21 -5.78
N GLY A 51 -0.48 1.36 -5.80
CA GLY A 51 -1.45 0.31 -6.09
C GLY A 51 -2.34 0.04 -4.87
N TRP A 52 -3.65 -0.11 -5.14
CA TRP A 52 -4.62 -0.41 -4.09
C TRP A 52 -4.41 -1.83 -3.57
N PRO A 53 -4.35 -2.08 -2.25
CA PRO A 53 -4.11 -3.39 -1.68
C PRO A 53 -5.36 -4.27 -1.87
N THR A 54 -5.41 -5.00 -2.99
CA THR A 54 -6.47 -5.97 -3.28
C THR A 54 -6.12 -7.38 -2.79
N LEU A 55 -4.86 -7.63 -2.45
CA LEU A 55 -4.36 -8.90 -1.93
C LEU A 55 -4.10 -8.80 -0.43
N SER A 56 -4.42 -9.87 0.30
CA SER A 56 -4.00 -10.06 1.69
C SER A 56 -2.49 -10.28 1.81
N MET A 57 -1.90 -10.07 2.98
CA MET A 57 -0.45 -10.23 3.16
C MET A 57 0.03 -11.66 2.90
N THR A 58 -0.81 -12.66 3.15
CA THR A 58 -0.51 -14.06 2.84
C THR A 58 -0.50 -14.30 1.34
N GLU A 59 -1.48 -13.77 0.60
CA GLU A 59 -1.49 -13.83 -0.88
C GLU A 59 -0.30 -13.08 -1.49
N VAL A 60 0.05 -11.92 -0.95
CA VAL A 60 1.24 -11.17 -1.40
C VAL A 60 2.49 -12.00 -1.20
N CYS A 61 2.65 -12.64 -0.05
CA CYS A 61 3.78 -13.52 0.19
C CYS A 61 3.82 -14.68 -0.83
N ASP A 62 2.68 -15.31 -1.06
CA ASP A 62 2.56 -16.45 -1.96
C ASP A 62 2.93 -16.07 -3.40
N GLU A 63 2.36 -14.99 -3.93
CA GLU A 63 2.67 -14.50 -5.27
C GLU A 63 4.12 -13.99 -5.39
N LEU A 64 4.67 -13.39 -4.34
CA LEU A 64 6.09 -13.00 -4.33
C LEU A 64 7.02 -14.22 -4.38
N MET A 65 6.65 -15.32 -3.71
CA MET A 65 7.43 -16.56 -3.76
C MET A 65 7.43 -17.17 -5.16
N LYS A 66 6.29 -17.14 -5.86
CA LYS A 66 6.19 -17.57 -7.26
C LYS A 66 7.08 -16.75 -8.19
N VAL A 67 7.06 -15.43 -8.05
CA VAL A 67 7.92 -14.55 -8.86
C VAL A 67 9.41 -14.74 -8.53
N ARG A 68 9.76 -14.80 -7.24
CA ARG A 68 11.14 -15.01 -6.78
C ARG A 68 11.74 -16.27 -7.38
N TRP A 69 10.99 -17.36 -7.37
CA TRP A 69 11.47 -18.66 -7.85
C TRP A 69 11.10 -18.97 -9.29
N SER A 70 10.43 -18.06 -10.01
CA SER A 70 9.91 -18.30 -11.36
C SER A 70 9.12 -19.62 -11.49
N ASP A 71 8.42 -20.00 -10.41
CA ASP A 71 7.72 -21.28 -10.26
C ASP A 71 6.30 -21.01 -9.75
N ASP A 72 5.29 -21.32 -10.56
CA ASP A 72 3.88 -21.10 -10.22
C ASP A 72 3.41 -22.00 -9.06
N ASP A 73 4.13 -23.10 -8.77
CA ASP A 73 3.84 -24.02 -7.66
C ASP A 73 4.45 -23.54 -6.32
N ALA A 74 5.23 -22.47 -6.32
CA ALA A 74 5.93 -22.03 -5.12
C ALA A 74 4.95 -21.42 -4.10
N VAL A 75 4.80 -22.10 -2.95
CA VAL A 75 3.93 -21.64 -1.85
C VAL A 75 4.73 -20.90 -0.79
N CYS A 76 4.14 -19.83 -0.24
CA CYS A 76 4.60 -19.17 0.98
C CYS A 76 4.03 -19.85 2.23
N LEU A 77 4.91 -20.34 3.10
CA LEU A 77 4.54 -20.95 4.38
C LEU A 77 4.37 -19.87 5.45
N VAL A 78 3.16 -19.68 5.95
CA VAL A 78 2.85 -18.73 7.03
C VAL A 78 2.11 -19.47 8.16
N PRO A 79 2.70 -19.58 9.37
CA PRO A 79 4.03 -19.12 9.76
C PRO A 79 5.16 -19.97 9.15
N HIS A 80 6.34 -19.39 8.99
CA HIS A 80 7.51 -20.15 8.53
C HIS A 80 7.91 -21.18 9.61
N PRO A 81 8.18 -22.44 9.25
CA PRO A 81 8.58 -23.47 10.21
C PRO A 81 9.90 -23.10 10.90
N LEU A 82 9.91 -23.15 12.24
CA LEU A 82 11.10 -22.80 13.05
C LEU A 82 12.30 -23.72 12.80
N TYR A 83 12.05 -24.98 12.44
CA TYR A 83 13.07 -25.98 12.12
C TYR A 83 12.87 -26.56 10.72
N GLY A 84 12.43 -25.71 9.78
CA GLY A 84 12.22 -26.10 8.40
C GLY A 84 13.52 -26.25 7.60
N ALA A 85 13.38 -26.86 6.44
CA ALA A 85 14.35 -26.76 5.35
C ALA A 85 14.65 -25.28 5.05
N ASN A 86 15.85 -25.01 4.54
CA ASN A 86 16.18 -23.65 4.14
C ASN A 86 15.24 -23.20 2.99
N GLU A 87 14.95 -21.90 2.89
CA GLU A 87 13.96 -21.41 1.92
C GLU A 87 14.27 -21.78 0.45
N GLY A 88 15.52 -22.05 0.12
CA GLY A 88 15.98 -22.38 -1.24
C GLY A 88 16.09 -23.88 -1.52
N GLU A 89 15.83 -24.73 -0.53
CA GLU A 89 16.06 -26.18 -0.63
C GLU A 89 15.11 -26.78 -1.66
N GLY A 90 15.67 -27.42 -2.69
CA GLY A 90 14.90 -28.00 -3.80
C GLY A 90 14.26 -26.98 -4.76
N ARG A 91 14.52 -25.68 -4.61
CA ARG A 91 13.93 -24.62 -5.47
C ARG A 91 14.90 -24.04 -6.49
N SER A 92 16.20 -24.27 -6.32
CA SER A 92 17.24 -23.74 -7.22
C SER A 92 17.15 -24.26 -8.65
N GLU A 93 16.68 -25.49 -8.86
CA GLU A 93 16.58 -26.09 -10.20
C GLU A 93 15.48 -25.48 -11.06
N LYS A 94 14.35 -25.10 -10.44
CA LYS A 94 13.23 -24.45 -11.12
C LYS A 94 13.42 -22.94 -11.27
N SER A 95 14.25 -22.34 -10.43
CA SER A 95 14.51 -20.91 -10.48
C SER A 95 15.27 -20.50 -11.74
N ALA A 96 14.88 -19.36 -12.32
CA ALA A 96 15.58 -18.76 -13.45
C ALA A 96 16.90 -18.04 -13.06
N ASP A 97 17.23 -18.02 -11.76
CA ASP A 97 18.37 -17.30 -11.21
C ASP A 97 19.71 -17.95 -11.55
N LYS A 98 20.75 -17.13 -11.69
CA LYS A 98 22.12 -17.62 -11.92
C LYS A 98 22.80 -17.90 -10.58
N TRP A 99 22.87 -19.17 -10.22
CA TRP A 99 23.55 -19.65 -9.01
C TRP A 99 25.06 -19.73 -9.19
N GLY A 100 25.80 -19.45 -8.12
CA GLY A 100 27.27 -19.46 -8.08
C GLY A 100 27.80 -18.86 -6.78
N ILE A 101 29.09 -18.51 -6.74
CA ILE A 101 29.71 -17.84 -5.58
C ILE A 101 29.04 -16.49 -5.29
N GLN A 102 28.60 -15.80 -6.34
CA GLN A 102 27.79 -14.58 -6.25
C GLN A 102 26.51 -14.78 -7.06
N PRO A 103 25.42 -15.26 -6.43
CA PRO A 103 24.17 -15.49 -7.13
C PRO A 103 23.63 -14.18 -7.70
N ARG A 104 23.11 -14.23 -8.93
CA ARG A 104 22.46 -13.09 -9.57
C ARG A 104 20.99 -13.37 -9.78
N PRO A 105 20.09 -12.57 -9.18
CA PRO A 105 18.67 -12.71 -9.44
C PRO A 105 18.36 -12.30 -10.87
N GLU A 106 17.68 -13.17 -11.60
CA GLU A 106 17.18 -12.92 -12.96
C GLU A 106 15.67 -12.66 -12.97
N TYR A 107 15.02 -12.66 -11.79
CA TYR A 107 13.64 -12.21 -11.67
C TYR A 107 13.50 -10.73 -12.05
N LYS A 108 12.41 -10.40 -12.76
CA LYS A 108 12.09 -9.02 -13.13
C LYS A 108 11.80 -8.20 -11.87
N ARG A 109 12.31 -6.96 -11.79
CA ARG A 109 11.86 -6.01 -10.76
C ARG A 109 10.36 -5.75 -10.95
N ILE A 110 9.58 -6.04 -9.92
CA ILE A 110 8.12 -5.96 -9.96
C ILE A 110 7.59 -4.93 -8.98
N ASN A 111 6.57 -4.19 -9.41
CA ASN A 111 5.74 -3.39 -8.51
C ASN A 111 4.55 -4.22 -8.01
N PHE A 112 3.85 -3.73 -6.98
CA PHE A 112 2.65 -4.39 -6.47
C PHE A 112 1.59 -4.60 -7.56
N ARG A 113 1.39 -3.63 -8.45
CA ARG A 113 0.44 -3.72 -9.58
C ARG A 113 0.79 -4.86 -10.54
N ASP A 114 2.08 -5.09 -10.77
CA ASP A 114 2.55 -6.18 -11.61
C ASP A 114 2.26 -7.53 -10.96
N LEU A 115 2.43 -7.62 -9.63
CA LEU A 115 2.12 -8.83 -8.86
C LEU A 115 0.63 -9.21 -8.99
N VAL A 116 -0.28 -8.26 -8.82
CA VAL A 116 -1.72 -8.49 -8.99
C VAL A 116 -2.02 -8.95 -10.42
N LYS A 117 -1.43 -8.28 -11.41
CA LYS A 117 -1.61 -8.63 -12.81
C LYS A 117 -1.16 -10.06 -13.11
N PHE A 118 0.01 -10.49 -12.63
CA PHE A 118 0.51 -11.85 -12.86
C PHE A 118 -0.39 -12.90 -12.22
N ARG A 119 -0.87 -12.64 -11.00
CA ARG A 119 -1.85 -13.50 -10.33
C ARG A 119 -3.11 -13.66 -11.16
N ASP A 120 -3.70 -12.55 -11.58
CA ASP A 120 -4.98 -12.56 -12.29
C ASP A 120 -4.84 -13.22 -13.68
N GLU A 121 -3.74 -12.98 -14.38
CA GLU A 121 -3.42 -13.67 -15.63
C GLU A 121 -3.24 -15.17 -15.43
N ARG A 122 -2.58 -15.61 -14.35
CA ARG A 122 -2.42 -17.03 -14.01
C ARG A 122 -3.76 -17.69 -13.72
N LEU A 123 -4.58 -17.09 -12.86
CA LEU A 123 -5.93 -17.60 -12.56
C LEU A 123 -6.82 -17.67 -13.79
N ALA A 124 -6.71 -16.70 -14.72
CA ALA A 124 -7.43 -16.73 -15.99
C ALA A 124 -7.00 -17.91 -16.87
N ARG A 125 -5.69 -18.21 -16.93
CA ARG A 125 -5.17 -19.38 -17.66
C ARG A 125 -5.66 -20.69 -17.06
N GLU A 126 -5.59 -20.82 -15.72
CA GLU A 126 -6.06 -22.01 -15.00
C GLU A 126 -7.57 -22.24 -15.22
N ALA A 127 -8.38 -21.20 -15.06
CA ALA A 127 -9.82 -21.28 -15.27
C ALA A 127 -10.18 -21.65 -16.72
N ALA A 128 -9.43 -21.17 -17.72
CA ALA A 128 -9.61 -21.56 -19.11
C ALA A 128 -9.26 -23.04 -19.33
N ALA A 129 -8.16 -23.54 -18.75
CA ALA A 129 -7.76 -24.94 -18.84
C ALA A 129 -8.79 -25.87 -18.18
N THR A 130 -9.34 -25.51 -17.02
CA THR A 130 -10.38 -26.31 -16.35
C THR A 130 -11.65 -26.41 -17.21
N LYS A 131 -12.08 -25.33 -17.86
CA LYS A 131 -13.26 -25.34 -18.73
C LYS A 131 -13.08 -26.26 -19.95
N LEU A 132 -11.90 -26.28 -20.55
CA LEU A 132 -11.61 -27.18 -21.67
C LEU A 132 -11.65 -28.64 -21.24
N ASN A 133 -11.09 -28.98 -20.08
CA ASN A 133 -11.10 -30.33 -19.55
C ASN A 133 -12.51 -30.81 -19.16
N GLN A 134 -13.43 -29.91 -18.83
CA GLN A 134 -14.84 -30.23 -18.54
C GLN A 134 -15.70 -30.41 -19.80
N GLN A 135 -15.21 -29.96 -20.97
CA GLN A 135 -15.91 -30.08 -22.25
C GLN A 135 -15.46 -31.29 -23.07
N GLN A 136 -14.44 -32.02 -22.59
CA GLN A 136 -13.96 -33.29 -23.15
C GLN A 136 -14.58 -34.47 -22.39
#